data_AF-A0A8T4V3B5-F1
#
_entry.id   AF-A0A8T4V3B5-F1
#
_cell.length_a   1.000
_cell.length_b   1.000
_cell.length_c   1.000
_cell.angle_alpha   90.00
_cell.angle_beta   90.00
_cell.angle_gamma   90.00
#
_symmetry.space_group_name_H-M   'P 1'
#
loop_
_entity.id
_entity.type
_entity.pdbx_description
1 polymer ?
#
loop_
_entity_poly.entity_id
_entity_poly.type
_entity_poly.pdbx_seq_one_letter_code
_entity_poly.pdbx_strand_id
1 'polypeptide(L)'
;MCPHDYVIVAVDSEGIQNLFDLLRSSAWMGIASLNTADDPLVFSHEFAHLFANFADEYEYGGKISWDAPNCDSSWETCPKFNVVGDSECVQGCVNNENSRSINVGIMRDYWKSKVYGSYNEHILTAFILKNTKASSNDQIAKSMPINIVQLNYIDNNWQILNVEESVGYPDGFNQGAVSTFKVVVENENYENIFELDLPLPVLYLDGHDSENNPYYDAVLTDGVIYTVSVPKTDKESRIVVKNNNRIVSAYNLQKNQIESISYNKVNIGIPQTFSSS
;
A
#
# COMPACT_ATOMS: atom_id res chain seq x y z
N MET A 1 11.07 -0.94 -2.44
CA MET A 1 10.17 0.12 -2.03
C MET A 1 11.10 1.27 -1.76
N CYS A 2 10.98 2.35 -2.50
CA CYS A 2 11.77 3.54 -2.20
C CYS A 2 11.42 3.99 -0.77
N PRO A 3 12.35 4.62 -0.04
CA PRO A 3 12.12 5.04 1.35
C PRO A 3 10.92 5.99 1.58
N HIS A 4 10.27 6.44 0.51
CA HIS A 4 9.16 7.39 0.51
C HIS A 4 8.00 6.93 -0.39
N ASP A 5 7.90 5.63 -0.69
CA ASP A 5 6.69 5.09 -1.30
C ASP A 5 5.60 4.93 -0.23
N TYR A 6 4.41 5.45 -0.50
CA TYR A 6 3.25 5.33 0.37
C TYR A 6 2.19 4.50 -0.37
N VAL A 7 1.87 3.33 0.18
CA VAL A 7 0.89 2.44 -0.44
C VAL A 7 -0.49 2.85 0.04
N ILE A 8 -1.34 3.28 -0.90
CA ILE A 8 -2.70 3.69 -0.62
C ILE A 8 -3.65 2.74 -1.36
N VAL A 9 -4.51 2.06 -0.60
CA VAL A 9 -5.51 1.13 -1.12
C VAL A 9 -6.87 1.81 -1.05
N ALA A 10 -7.40 2.22 -2.19
CA ALA A 10 -8.76 2.74 -2.29
C ALA A 10 -9.75 1.57 -2.38
N VAL A 11 -10.70 1.50 -1.44
CA VAL A 11 -11.74 0.47 -1.39
C VAL A 11 -13.07 1.08 -1.81
N ASP A 12 -13.67 0.49 -2.84
CA ASP A 12 -15.01 0.87 -3.31
C ASP A 12 -16.09 0.06 -2.59
N SER A 13 -17.02 0.78 -1.98
CA SER A 13 -18.19 0.21 -1.30
C SER A 13 -19.16 -0.50 -2.26
N GLU A 14 -19.21 -0.13 -3.55
CA GLU A 14 -20.11 -0.74 -4.53
C GLU A 14 -19.69 -2.16 -4.94
N GLY A 15 -18.38 -2.45 -4.84
CA GLY A 15 -17.81 -3.74 -5.25
C GLY A 15 -17.99 -4.87 -4.24
N ILE A 16 -18.45 -4.58 -3.01
CA ILE A 16 -18.38 -5.57 -1.93
C ILE A 16 -19.71 -5.73 -1.20
N GLN A 17 -20.44 -6.77 -1.60
CA GLN A 17 -21.70 -7.12 -0.97
C GLN A 17 -21.44 -7.98 0.29
N ASN A 18 -21.84 -7.45 1.45
CA ASN A 18 -22.04 -8.17 2.74
C ASN A 18 -20.85 -8.34 3.70
N LEU A 19 -19.71 -7.65 3.53
CA LEU A 19 -18.62 -7.68 4.53
C LEU A 19 -18.33 -6.30 5.19
N PHE A 20 -18.86 -5.19 4.66
CA PHE A 20 -18.20 -3.87 4.82
C PHE A 20 -19.04 -2.65 5.17
N ASP A 21 -20.14 -2.79 5.93
CA ASP A 21 -20.75 -1.62 6.59
C ASP A 21 -19.82 -0.98 7.66
N LEU A 22 -18.64 -1.54 7.90
CA LEU A 22 -17.70 -1.20 8.98
C LEU A 22 -16.26 -0.90 8.53
N LEU A 23 -15.93 -0.94 7.23
CA LEU A 23 -14.57 -0.56 6.78
C LEU A 23 -14.38 0.95 7.00
N ARG A 24 -13.65 1.28 8.06
CA ARG A 24 -13.11 2.61 8.28
C ARG A 24 -11.79 2.71 7.54
N SER A 25 -11.50 3.90 7.04
CA SER A 25 -10.13 4.19 6.60
C SER A 25 -9.17 4.01 7.77
N SER A 26 -7.96 3.55 7.46
CA SER A 26 -6.95 3.26 8.48
C SER A 26 -5.55 3.28 7.88
N ALA A 27 -4.56 3.59 8.71
CA ALA A 27 -3.14 3.56 8.36
C ALA A 27 -2.39 2.60 9.28
N TRP A 28 -1.77 1.57 8.69
CA TRP A 28 -1.00 0.57 9.41
C TRP A 28 0.25 0.14 8.63
N MET A 29 1.40 0.08 9.30
CA MET A 29 2.66 -0.44 8.77
C MET A 29 3.07 0.11 7.38
N GLY A 30 2.84 1.40 7.12
CA GLY A 30 3.22 2.04 5.85
C GLY A 30 2.17 1.92 4.73
N ILE A 31 1.00 1.34 5.03
CA ILE A 31 -0.12 1.20 4.10
C ILE A 31 -1.32 1.94 4.68
N ALA A 32 -2.03 2.71 3.86
CA ALA A 32 -3.35 3.24 4.21
C ALA A 32 -4.43 2.56 3.38
N SER A 33 -5.51 2.14 4.03
CA SER A 33 -6.76 1.76 3.39
C SER A 33 -7.73 2.93 3.47
N LEU A 34 -8.37 3.26 2.34
CA LEU A 34 -9.30 4.38 2.24
C LEU A 34 -10.65 3.89 1.77
N ASN A 35 -11.67 4.14 2.57
CA ASN A 35 -13.05 4.01 2.11
C ASN A 35 -13.36 5.17 1.15
N THR A 36 -13.55 4.85 -0.12
CA THR A 36 -13.82 5.87 -1.17
C THR A 36 -15.14 6.61 -1.00
N ALA A 37 -16.04 6.11 -0.16
CA ALA A 37 -17.30 6.76 0.18
C ALA A 37 -17.21 7.75 1.36
N ASP A 38 -16.06 7.82 2.05
CA ASP A 38 -15.84 8.77 3.16
C ASP A 38 -15.48 10.18 2.64
N ASP A 39 -15.38 11.17 3.55
CA ASP A 39 -14.93 12.52 3.23
C ASP A 39 -13.52 12.47 2.60
N PRO A 40 -13.27 13.17 1.48
CA PRO A 40 -11.96 13.16 0.83
C PRO A 40 -10.77 13.55 1.73
N LEU A 41 -11.02 14.28 2.83
CA LEU A 41 -10.00 14.62 3.82
C LEU A 41 -9.49 13.42 4.62
N VAL A 42 -10.17 12.27 4.56
CA VAL A 42 -9.68 11.02 5.13
C VAL A 42 -8.35 10.60 4.51
N PHE A 43 -8.14 10.84 3.22
CA PHE A 43 -6.83 10.62 2.59
C PHE A 43 -5.75 11.43 3.32
N SER A 44 -6.04 12.69 3.63
CA SER A 44 -5.09 13.56 4.32
C SER A 44 -4.79 13.01 5.73
N HIS A 45 -5.84 12.66 6.47
CA HIS A 45 -5.73 12.05 7.80
C HIS A 45 -4.84 10.81 7.79
N GLU A 46 -5.15 9.81 6.94
CA GLU A 46 -4.37 8.58 6.88
C GLU A 46 -2.95 8.81 6.35
N PHE A 47 -2.80 9.70 5.38
CA PHE A 47 -1.48 10.03 4.85
C PHE A 47 -0.60 10.69 5.91
N ALA A 48 -1.13 11.47 6.84
CA ALA A 48 -0.35 12.07 7.91
C ALA A 48 0.18 11.03 8.92
N HIS A 49 -0.56 9.94 9.16
CA HIS A 49 -0.02 8.79 9.89
C HIS A 49 1.17 8.18 9.16
N LEU A 50 1.06 7.94 7.86
CA LEU A 50 2.15 7.33 7.09
C LEU A 50 3.36 8.26 6.92
N PHE A 51 3.11 9.53 6.65
CA PHE A 51 4.10 10.52 6.25
C PHE A 51 4.86 11.09 7.43
N ALA A 52 4.15 11.44 8.51
CA ALA A 52 4.72 12.12 9.67
C ALA A 52 4.58 11.34 10.97
N ASN A 53 4.08 10.10 10.92
CA ASN A 53 3.88 9.24 12.10
C ASN A 53 3.00 9.90 13.17
N PHE A 54 2.02 10.71 12.73
CA PHE A 54 1.04 11.31 13.63
C PHE A 54 0.20 10.23 14.31
N ALA A 55 -0.27 10.51 15.52
CA ALA A 55 -1.31 9.74 16.18
C ALA A 55 -2.67 10.42 15.97
N ASP A 56 -3.74 9.68 16.24
CA ASP A 56 -5.08 10.25 16.31
C ASP A 56 -5.19 11.29 17.43
N GLU A 57 -5.89 12.38 17.17
CA GLU A 57 -6.17 13.42 18.17
C GLU A 57 -7.55 13.26 18.84
N TYR A 58 -8.38 12.32 18.38
CA TYR A 58 -9.60 11.95 19.08
C TYR A 58 -9.31 10.93 20.20
N GLU A 59 -10.17 10.91 21.22
CA GLU A 59 -10.01 10.04 22.37
C GLU A 59 -10.80 8.74 22.16
N TYR A 60 -10.12 7.61 22.24
CA TYR A 60 -10.74 6.26 22.22
C TYR A 60 -10.17 5.34 23.31
N GLY A 61 -9.33 5.87 24.21
CA GLY A 61 -8.76 5.13 25.34
C GLY A 61 -7.56 4.26 24.97
N GLY A 62 -6.96 4.48 23.80
CA GLY A 62 -5.75 3.77 23.37
C GLY A 62 -4.50 4.16 24.17
N LYS A 63 -3.39 3.49 23.86
CA LYS A 63 -2.07 3.79 24.42
C LYS A 63 -1.13 4.23 23.32
N ILE A 64 -0.48 5.38 23.50
CA ILE A 64 0.61 5.83 22.63
C ILE A 64 1.91 5.26 23.20
N SER A 65 2.50 4.27 22.53
CA SER A 65 3.75 3.62 22.95
C SER A 65 5.00 4.22 22.29
N TRP A 66 4.86 5.32 21.56
CA TRP A 66 5.93 5.99 20.84
C TRP A 66 5.86 7.51 21.04
N ASP A 67 6.90 8.23 20.62
CA ASP A 67 6.91 9.69 20.65
C ASP A 67 6.10 10.24 19.46
N ALA A 68 4.77 10.17 19.54
CA ALA A 68 3.88 10.69 18.50
C ALA A 68 4.13 12.19 18.32
N PRO A 69 4.50 12.67 17.12
CA PRO A 69 4.93 14.06 16.96
C PRO A 69 3.84 15.08 17.31
N ASN A 70 2.57 14.78 17.01
CA ASN A 70 1.43 15.68 17.22
C ASN A 70 0.74 15.54 18.59
N CYS A 71 1.15 14.59 19.44
CA CYS A 71 0.64 14.45 20.80
C CYS A 71 1.72 14.74 21.85
N ASP A 72 1.42 15.55 22.86
CA ASP A 72 2.32 15.78 23.99
C ASP A 72 1.87 14.94 25.20
N SER A 73 2.81 14.24 25.83
CA SER A 73 2.56 13.43 27.03
C SER A 73 2.45 14.24 28.32
N SER A 74 2.79 15.52 28.27
CA SER A 74 2.66 16.48 29.37
C SER A 74 1.45 17.36 29.15
N TRP A 75 0.25 16.79 29.32
CA TRP A 75 -1.03 17.44 28.96
C TRP A 75 -1.27 18.81 29.61
N GLU A 76 -0.62 19.12 30.73
CA GLU A 76 -0.73 20.41 31.44
C GLU A 76 0.17 21.51 30.88
N THR A 77 1.31 21.15 30.27
CA THR A 77 2.37 22.13 29.92
C THR A 77 2.71 22.15 28.43
N CYS A 78 2.38 21.10 27.69
CA CYS A 78 2.58 20.95 26.25
C CYS A 78 3.92 21.50 25.70
N PRO A 79 5.08 21.12 26.29
CA PRO A 79 6.37 21.62 25.86
C PRO A 79 6.65 21.44 24.35
N LYS A 80 6.12 20.39 23.72
CA LYS A 80 6.25 20.14 22.28
C LYS A 80 5.66 21.28 21.45
N PHE A 81 4.54 21.86 21.88
CA PHE A 81 3.78 22.81 21.08
C PHE A 81 4.32 24.24 21.15
N ASN A 82 5.19 24.54 22.13
CA ASN A 82 5.75 25.88 22.37
C ASN A 82 6.60 26.44 21.22
N VAL A 83 7.00 25.63 20.25
CA VAL A 83 7.74 26.08 19.06
C VAL A 83 6.88 26.85 18.06
N VAL A 84 5.55 26.74 18.17
CA VAL A 84 4.58 27.40 17.29
C VAL A 84 3.63 28.24 18.15
N GLY A 85 3.72 29.56 18.01
CA GLY A 85 3.16 30.53 18.98
C GLY A 85 1.64 30.61 19.05
N ASP A 86 0.91 30.03 18.11
CA ASP A 86 -0.55 29.94 18.07
C ASP A 86 -1.07 28.54 18.42
N SER A 87 -0.22 27.66 18.94
CA SER A 87 -0.63 26.34 19.42
C SER A 87 -1.34 26.43 20.77
N GLU A 88 -2.39 25.64 20.92
CA GLU A 88 -3.08 25.41 22.18
C GLU A 88 -2.48 24.20 22.91
N CYS A 89 -2.89 24.01 24.17
CA CYS A 89 -2.59 22.83 24.95
C CYS A 89 -3.91 22.19 25.38
N VAL A 90 -4.47 21.34 24.52
CA VAL A 90 -5.82 20.78 24.71
C VAL A 90 -5.71 19.34 25.16
N GLN A 91 -6.23 19.02 26.35
CA GLN A 91 -6.28 17.65 26.85
C GLN A 91 -7.04 16.73 25.87
N GLY A 92 -6.49 15.53 25.66
CA GLY A 92 -7.02 14.52 24.74
C GLY A 92 -6.16 14.36 23.49
N CYS A 93 -5.51 13.22 23.34
CA CYS A 93 -4.82 12.77 22.12
C CYS A 93 -4.67 11.25 22.25
N VAL A 94 -5.53 10.46 21.58
CA VAL A 94 -5.77 9.02 21.85
C VAL A 94 -6.41 8.72 23.22
N ASN A 95 -5.92 9.36 24.29
CA ASN A 95 -6.41 9.27 25.67
C ASN A 95 -6.28 10.62 26.41
N ASN A 96 -6.67 10.67 27.68
CA ASN A 96 -6.69 11.87 28.52
C ASN A 96 -5.35 12.20 29.21
N GLU A 97 -4.33 11.35 29.07
CA GLU A 97 -2.99 11.57 29.60
C GLU A 97 -2.12 12.38 28.65
N ASN A 98 -2.53 12.49 27.38
CA ASN A 98 -1.86 13.25 26.34
C ASN A 98 -2.69 14.48 25.93
N SER A 99 -2.06 15.40 25.23
CA SER A 99 -2.69 16.61 24.67
C SER A 99 -2.37 16.79 23.19
N ARG A 100 -3.24 17.55 22.54
CA ARG A 100 -3.15 17.97 21.13
C ARG A 100 -3.01 19.50 21.05
N SER A 101 -2.48 19.97 19.93
CA SER A 101 -2.13 21.38 19.75
C SER A 101 -3.29 22.29 19.36
N ILE A 102 -4.45 21.75 19.02
CA ILE A 102 -5.65 22.52 18.67
C ILE A 102 -6.91 21.76 19.08
N ASN A 103 -8.01 22.49 19.31
CA ASN A 103 -9.25 21.81 19.67
C ASN A 103 -9.74 20.85 18.56
N VAL A 104 -9.83 21.26 17.29
CA VAL A 104 -10.33 20.41 16.18
C VAL A 104 -9.46 20.55 14.92
N GLY A 105 -8.70 19.51 14.59
CA GLY A 105 -7.92 19.37 13.35
C GLY A 105 -8.31 18.16 12.53
N ILE A 106 -7.68 18.01 11.35
CA ILE A 106 -7.80 16.82 10.49
C ILE A 106 -7.51 15.54 11.28
N MET A 107 -6.49 15.53 12.15
CA MET A 107 -6.14 14.35 12.96
C MET A 107 -7.15 14.02 14.06
N ARG A 108 -8.12 14.91 14.35
CA ARG A 108 -9.18 14.67 15.35
C ARG A 108 -10.51 14.35 14.68
N ASP A 109 -10.94 15.21 13.76
CA ASP A 109 -12.28 15.19 13.16
C ASP A 109 -12.22 15.93 11.82
N TYR A 110 -11.80 15.20 10.78
CA TYR A 110 -11.67 15.73 9.42
C TYR A 110 -13.02 16.06 8.77
N TRP A 111 -14.15 15.63 9.36
CA TRP A 111 -15.49 16.07 8.93
C TRP A 111 -15.81 17.49 9.42
N LYS A 112 -15.16 17.94 10.50
CA LYS A 112 -15.37 19.27 11.11
C LYS A 112 -14.25 20.26 10.86
N SER A 113 -13.09 19.82 10.39
CA SER A 113 -11.94 20.68 10.14
C SER A 113 -11.22 20.34 8.84
N LYS A 114 -10.82 21.38 8.11
CA LYS A 114 -10.04 21.28 6.85
C LYS A 114 -8.57 21.64 7.05
N VAL A 115 -8.14 21.80 8.30
CA VAL A 115 -6.78 22.22 8.65
C VAL A 115 -6.17 21.24 9.64
N TYR A 116 -4.86 21.07 9.57
CA TYR A 116 -4.13 20.23 10.54
C TYR A 116 -3.92 20.93 11.88
N GLY A 117 -3.88 22.26 11.86
CA GLY A 117 -3.41 23.08 12.98
C GLY A 117 -1.95 23.46 12.80
N SER A 118 -1.59 24.66 13.27
CA SER A 118 -0.30 25.30 12.98
C SER A 118 0.90 24.46 13.44
N TYR A 119 0.78 23.75 14.57
CA TYR A 119 1.83 22.84 15.04
C TYR A 119 2.03 21.64 14.12
N ASN A 120 0.95 20.95 13.75
CA ASN A 120 1.01 19.81 12.83
C ASN A 120 1.56 20.24 11.46
N GLU A 121 1.13 21.39 10.95
CA GLU A 121 1.65 21.95 9.69
C GLU A 121 3.14 22.31 9.80
N HIS A 122 3.60 22.78 10.96
CA HIS A 122 5.02 23.01 11.23
C HIS A 122 5.83 21.71 11.16
N ILE A 123 5.34 20.62 11.78
CA ILE A 123 6.00 19.31 11.71
C ILE A 123 6.00 18.75 10.28
N LEU A 124 4.88 18.81 9.58
CA LEU A 124 4.78 18.40 8.17
C LEU A 124 5.76 19.18 7.28
N THR A 125 5.84 20.49 7.47
CA THR A 125 6.76 21.37 6.74
C THR A 125 8.21 21.01 7.04
N ALA A 126 8.57 20.79 8.31
CA ALA A 126 9.91 20.37 8.68
C ALA A 126 10.27 19.01 8.06
N PHE A 127 9.32 18.07 8.02
CA PHE A 127 9.51 16.77 7.39
C PHE A 127 9.71 16.90 5.88
N ILE A 128 8.88 17.70 5.19
CA ILE A 128 9.06 18.00 3.76
C ILE A 128 10.45 18.58 3.53
N LEU A 129 10.81 19.67 4.20
CA LEU A 129 12.09 20.36 4.00
C LEU A 129 13.31 19.46 4.27
N LYS A 130 13.23 18.57 5.27
CA LYS A 130 14.29 17.61 5.59
C LYS A 130 14.48 16.57 4.47
N ASN A 131 13.39 16.15 3.84
CA ASN A 131 13.41 15.09 2.81
C ASN A 131 13.48 15.64 1.38
N THR A 132 13.12 16.90 1.16
CA THR A 132 13.35 17.62 -0.09
C THR A 132 14.66 18.39 0.01
N LYS A 133 15.78 17.71 -0.22
CA LYS A 133 16.99 18.46 -0.61
C LYS A 133 16.69 19.15 -1.93
N ALA A 134 17.00 20.45 -2.04
CA ALA A 134 17.14 21.07 -3.35
C ALA A 134 18.16 20.21 -4.12
N SER A 135 17.70 19.48 -5.14
CA SER A 135 18.58 18.67 -5.96
C SER A 135 19.56 19.63 -6.61
N SER A 136 20.79 19.70 -6.09
CA SER A 136 21.85 20.56 -6.60
C SER A 136 22.42 20.05 -7.93
N ASN A 137 21.71 19.13 -8.59
CA ASN A 137 21.99 18.66 -9.93
C ASN A 137 20.66 18.56 -10.70
N ASP A 138 20.58 19.33 -11.79
CA ASP A 138 19.58 19.34 -12.87
C ASP A 138 19.53 18.02 -13.66
N GLN A 139 19.59 16.90 -12.97
CA GLN A 139 19.12 15.64 -13.50
C GLN A 139 17.88 15.27 -12.69
N ILE A 140 16.77 15.97 -12.96
CA ILE A 140 15.46 15.31 -12.91
C ILE A 140 15.71 14.05 -13.74
N ALA A 141 15.85 12.90 -13.09
CA ALA A 141 16.09 11.65 -13.79
C ALA A 141 15.01 11.57 -14.85
N LYS A 142 15.42 11.55 -16.13
CA LYS A 142 14.46 11.59 -17.22
C LYS A 142 13.58 10.37 -17.03
N SER A 143 12.28 10.62 -16.88
CA SER A 143 11.26 9.59 -16.90
C SER A 143 11.57 8.64 -18.06
N MET A 144 11.83 7.37 -17.76
CA MET A 144 12.23 6.39 -18.77
C MET A 144 10.96 5.73 -19.32
N PRO A 145 10.99 5.24 -20.57
CA PRO A 145 9.93 4.37 -21.06
C PRO A 145 9.77 3.16 -20.13
N ILE A 146 8.54 2.86 -19.76
CA ILE A 146 8.15 1.73 -18.91
C ILE A 146 6.93 1.02 -19.52
N ASN A 147 6.73 -0.22 -19.11
CA ASN A 147 5.48 -0.95 -19.33
C ASN A 147 4.71 -0.99 -18.01
N ILE A 148 3.48 -0.48 -18.01
CA ILE A 148 2.51 -0.61 -16.93
C ILE A 148 1.77 -1.92 -17.13
N VAL A 149 1.94 -2.85 -16.19
CA VAL A 149 1.35 -4.19 -16.23
C VAL A 149 0.22 -4.24 -15.22
N GLN A 150 -1.00 -4.37 -15.71
CA GLN A 150 -2.17 -4.62 -14.89
C GLN A 150 -2.33 -6.12 -14.67
N LEU A 151 -2.45 -6.51 -13.41
CA LEU A 151 -2.56 -7.88 -12.93
C LEU A 151 -3.90 -8.05 -12.21
N ASN A 152 -4.44 -9.26 -12.26
CA ASN A 152 -5.61 -9.66 -11.49
C ASN A 152 -5.31 -10.96 -10.75
N TYR A 153 -5.63 -11.03 -9.47
CA TYR A 153 -5.46 -12.24 -8.69
C TYR A 153 -6.72 -13.10 -8.78
N ILE A 154 -6.64 -14.27 -9.42
CA ILE A 154 -7.75 -15.20 -9.55
C ILE A 154 -7.22 -16.63 -9.40
N ASP A 155 -7.97 -17.50 -8.71
CA ASP A 155 -7.64 -18.91 -8.53
C ASP A 155 -6.23 -19.10 -7.96
N ASN A 156 -5.90 -18.30 -6.94
CA ASN A 156 -4.59 -18.26 -6.29
C ASN A 156 -3.41 -17.94 -7.23
N ASN A 157 -3.63 -17.22 -8.34
CA ASN A 157 -2.56 -16.80 -9.24
C ASN A 157 -2.76 -15.38 -9.77
N TRP A 158 -1.65 -14.70 -10.03
CA TRP A 158 -1.65 -13.43 -10.76
C TRP A 158 -1.76 -13.66 -12.27
N GLN A 159 -2.76 -13.07 -12.89
CA GLN A 159 -3.02 -13.08 -14.33
C GLN A 159 -2.79 -11.68 -14.91
N ILE A 160 -2.07 -11.58 -16.02
CA ILE A 160 -1.90 -10.31 -16.74
C ILE A 160 -3.23 -9.98 -17.44
N LEU A 161 -3.78 -8.81 -17.14
CA LEU A 161 -4.96 -8.27 -17.82
C LEU A 161 -4.58 -7.41 -19.01
N ASN A 162 -3.63 -6.49 -18.81
CA ASN A 162 -3.24 -5.50 -19.80
C ASN A 162 -1.79 -5.07 -19.61
N VAL A 163 -1.15 -4.65 -20.70
CA VAL A 163 0.17 -4.01 -20.68
C VAL A 163 0.09 -2.73 -21.52
N GLU A 164 0.42 -1.60 -20.92
CA GLU A 164 0.42 -0.29 -21.57
C GLU A 164 1.79 0.37 -21.46
N GLU A 165 2.25 1.02 -22.53
CA GLU A 165 3.48 1.81 -22.47
C GLU A 165 3.25 3.15 -21.80
N SER A 166 4.16 3.56 -20.91
CA SER A 166 4.13 4.86 -20.26
C SER A 166 5.55 5.41 -20.06
N VAL A 167 5.65 6.55 -19.39
CA VAL A 167 6.91 7.13 -18.94
C VAL A 167 6.91 7.20 -17.43
N GLY A 168 7.93 6.63 -16.79
CA GLY A 168 8.03 6.66 -15.33
C GLY A 168 9.32 6.01 -14.83
N TYR A 169 9.19 5.41 -13.65
CA TYR A 169 10.23 4.60 -13.04
C TYR A 169 9.70 3.19 -12.87
N PRO A 170 10.51 2.16 -13.16
CA PRO A 170 10.15 0.80 -12.85
C PRO A 170 10.06 0.62 -11.34
N ASP A 171 9.09 -0.17 -10.89
CA ASP A 171 8.93 -0.51 -9.48
C ASP A 171 10.15 -1.29 -9.02
N GLY A 172 10.57 -1.06 -7.78
CA GLY A 172 11.68 -1.80 -7.18
C GLY A 172 11.29 -2.22 -5.78
N PHE A 173 10.42 -3.21 -5.61
CA PHE A 173 10.12 -3.74 -4.28
C PHE A 173 11.40 -4.32 -3.65
N ASN A 174 11.66 -3.96 -2.38
CA ASN A 174 12.83 -4.49 -1.68
C ASN A 174 12.54 -5.97 -1.35
N GLN A 175 13.56 -6.83 -1.47
CA GLN A 175 13.55 -8.29 -1.30
C GLN A 175 13.22 -8.79 0.14
N GLY A 176 12.34 -8.09 0.86
CA GLY A 176 11.95 -8.42 2.24
C GLY A 176 10.62 -9.17 2.36
N ALA A 177 9.74 -9.07 1.36
CA ALA A 177 8.52 -9.86 1.32
C ALA A 177 8.84 -11.24 0.74
N VAL A 178 8.67 -12.29 1.54
CA VAL A 178 8.76 -13.69 1.07
C VAL A 178 7.55 -13.95 0.17
N SER A 179 7.61 -13.50 -1.08
CA SER A 179 6.61 -13.83 -2.08
C SER A 179 7.11 -14.93 -3.00
N THR A 180 6.22 -15.86 -3.33
CA THR A 180 6.47 -16.84 -4.39
C THR A 180 6.18 -16.25 -5.77
N PHE A 181 5.52 -15.11 -5.87
CA PHE A 181 5.13 -14.52 -7.15
C PHE A 181 6.11 -13.47 -7.64
N LYS A 182 6.38 -13.49 -8.95
CA LYS A 182 7.31 -12.57 -9.61
C LYS A 182 6.79 -12.12 -10.95
N VAL A 183 6.94 -10.83 -11.28
CA VAL A 183 6.91 -10.36 -12.66
C VAL A 183 8.33 -10.38 -13.20
N VAL A 184 8.50 -10.98 -14.36
CA VAL A 184 9.79 -11.10 -15.04
C VAL A 184 9.66 -10.55 -16.45
N VAL A 185 10.57 -9.67 -16.83
CA VAL A 185 10.73 -9.22 -18.22
C VAL A 185 11.78 -10.10 -18.86
N GLU A 186 11.44 -10.75 -19.98
CA GLU A 186 12.33 -11.68 -20.68
C GLU A 186 12.64 -11.21 -22.11
N ASN A 187 13.85 -11.49 -22.58
CA ASN A 187 14.23 -11.25 -23.97
C ASN A 187 13.78 -12.38 -24.91
N GLU A 188 14.11 -12.30 -26.21
CA GLU A 188 13.77 -13.35 -27.20
C GLU A 188 14.38 -14.73 -26.90
N ASN A 189 15.47 -14.77 -26.11
CA ASN A 189 16.14 -15.99 -25.67
C ASN A 189 15.63 -16.52 -24.32
N TYR A 190 14.56 -15.93 -23.77
CA TYR A 190 14.01 -16.25 -22.45
C TYR A 190 14.95 -15.94 -21.27
N GLU A 191 15.90 -15.04 -21.46
CA GLU A 191 16.77 -14.56 -20.38
C GLU A 191 16.07 -13.43 -19.62
N ASN A 192 16.11 -13.49 -18.29
CA ASN A 192 15.54 -12.47 -17.42
C ASN A 192 16.34 -11.16 -17.57
N ILE A 193 15.69 -10.09 -18.01
CA ILE A 193 16.25 -8.73 -18.06
C ILE A 193 15.96 -7.98 -16.75
N PHE A 194 14.77 -8.23 -16.19
CA PHE A 194 14.28 -7.57 -14.99
C PHE A 194 13.35 -8.51 -14.23
N GLU A 195 13.32 -8.36 -12.91
CA GLU A 195 12.51 -9.18 -12.00
C GLU A 195 11.99 -8.32 -10.86
N LEU A 196 10.72 -8.54 -10.51
CA LEU A 196 10.01 -7.84 -9.45
C LEU A 196 9.18 -8.84 -8.65
N ASP A 197 9.40 -8.91 -7.34
CA ASP A 197 8.56 -9.70 -6.44
C ASP A 197 7.18 -9.04 -6.31
N LEU A 198 6.12 -9.82 -6.49
CA LEU A 198 4.73 -9.35 -6.34
C LEU A 198 4.24 -9.63 -4.93
N PRO A 199 3.63 -8.69 -4.21
CA PRO A 199 2.98 -9.01 -2.95
C PRO A 199 1.81 -9.98 -3.16
N LEU A 200 1.48 -10.75 -2.12
CA LEU A 200 0.20 -11.44 -2.06
C LEU A 200 -0.91 -10.40 -1.79
N PRO A 201 -2.08 -10.51 -2.44
CA PRO A 201 -3.21 -9.60 -2.18
C PRO A 201 -3.89 -10.03 -0.88
N VAL A 202 -3.22 -9.73 0.22
CA VAL A 202 -3.69 -9.99 1.58
C VAL A 202 -4.58 -8.82 2.00
N LEU A 203 -5.84 -9.12 2.32
CA LEU A 203 -6.64 -8.27 3.20
C LEU A 203 -6.42 -8.70 4.64
N TYR A 204 -5.99 -7.77 5.46
CA TYR A 204 -6.01 -7.95 6.90
C TYR A 204 -7.45 -7.77 7.37
N LEU A 205 -7.98 -8.76 8.08
CA LEU A 205 -9.29 -8.63 8.71
C LEU A 205 -9.16 -7.73 9.92
N ASP A 206 -9.88 -6.61 9.91
CA ASP A 206 -9.98 -5.77 11.10
C ASP A 206 -10.86 -6.45 12.15
N GLY A 207 -10.28 -6.64 13.33
CA GLY A 207 -10.96 -7.04 14.53
C GLY A 207 -9.96 -7.45 15.61
N HIS A 208 -10.46 -7.58 16.83
CA HIS A 208 -9.68 -8.18 17.89
C HIS A 208 -10.39 -9.45 18.37
N ASP A 209 -9.61 -10.44 18.80
CA ASP A 209 -10.16 -11.59 19.50
C ASP A 209 -10.83 -11.17 20.82
N SER A 210 -11.44 -12.13 21.51
CA SER A 210 -12.06 -11.87 22.81
C SER A 210 -11.08 -11.39 23.89
N GLU A 211 -9.77 -11.43 23.63
CA GLU A 211 -8.70 -11.00 24.51
C GLU A 211 -8.09 -9.65 24.08
N ASN A 212 -8.67 -9.01 23.06
CA ASN A 212 -8.23 -7.74 22.51
C ASN A 212 -6.85 -7.81 21.82
N ASN A 213 -6.45 -8.98 21.30
CA ASN A 213 -5.32 -9.11 20.38
C ASN A 213 -5.80 -8.86 18.94
N PRO A 214 -5.02 -8.19 18.08
CA PRO A 214 -5.38 -8.02 16.67
C PRO A 214 -5.58 -9.38 16.01
N TYR A 215 -6.63 -9.53 15.19
CA TYR A 215 -6.69 -10.65 14.27
C TYR A 215 -5.57 -10.51 13.25
N TYR A 216 -4.64 -11.46 13.26
CA TYR A 216 -3.57 -11.55 12.26
C TYR A 216 -4.02 -12.34 11.01
N ASP A 217 -5.30 -12.68 10.92
CA ASP A 217 -5.84 -13.46 9.83
C ASP A 217 -5.88 -12.63 8.55
N ALA A 218 -5.02 -13.03 7.63
CA ALA A 218 -4.90 -12.53 6.28
C ALA A 218 -5.79 -13.37 5.35
N VAL A 219 -6.72 -12.75 4.64
CA VAL A 219 -7.47 -13.42 3.58
C VAL A 219 -6.90 -13.01 2.23
N LEU A 220 -6.62 -14.00 1.38
CA LEU A 220 -6.34 -13.77 -0.03
C LEU A 220 -7.64 -13.45 -0.73
N THR A 221 -7.70 -12.29 -1.39
CA THR A 221 -8.89 -11.90 -2.15
C THR A 221 -8.68 -12.07 -3.64
N ASP A 222 -9.50 -12.95 -4.22
CA ASP A 222 -9.68 -13.02 -5.66
C ASP A 222 -10.33 -11.73 -6.19
N GLY A 223 -10.02 -11.38 -7.44
CA GLY A 223 -10.51 -10.18 -8.12
C GLY A 223 -9.69 -8.92 -7.84
N VAL A 224 -8.67 -8.98 -6.98
CA VAL A 224 -7.81 -7.82 -6.72
C VAL A 224 -7.02 -7.46 -7.96
N ILE A 225 -7.16 -6.20 -8.40
CA ILE A 225 -6.37 -5.62 -9.46
C ILE A 225 -5.13 -4.96 -8.85
N TYR A 226 -3.97 -5.28 -9.41
CA TYR A 226 -2.69 -4.71 -9.00
C TYR A 226 -1.94 -4.20 -10.23
N THR A 227 -1.28 -3.06 -10.11
CA THR A 227 -0.53 -2.47 -11.21
C THR A 227 0.93 -2.41 -10.82
N VAL A 228 1.81 -2.85 -11.73
CA VAL A 228 3.26 -2.69 -11.57
C VAL A 228 3.86 -2.01 -12.79
N SER A 229 4.92 -1.23 -12.59
CA SER A 229 5.74 -0.69 -13.66
C SER A 229 7.01 -1.54 -13.82
N VAL A 230 7.28 -1.97 -15.05
CA VAL A 230 8.52 -2.68 -15.40
C VAL A 230 9.28 -1.89 -16.48
N PRO A 231 10.62 -1.98 -16.54
CA PRO A 231 11.38 -1.19 -17.51
C PRO A 231 11.04 -1.61 -18.94
N LYS A 232 10.99 -0.63 -19.84
CA LYS A 232 10.95 -0.86 -21.28
C LYS A 232 12.36 -0.68 -21.85
N THR A 233 12.83 -1.63 -22.63
CA THR A 233 14.13 -1.65 -23.29
C THR A 233 13.94 -1.97 -24.78
N ASP A 234 15.02 -2.14 -25.53
CA ASP A 234 14.92 -2.61 -26.92
C ASP A 234 15.03 -4.14 -27.03
N LYS A 235 15.20 -4.84 -25.90
CA LYS A 235 15.56 -6.26 -25.85
C LYS A 235 14.42 -7.16 -25.36
N GLU A 236 13.39 -6.62 -24.74
CA GLU A 236 12.29 -7.42 -24.24
C GLU A 236 11.43 -7.97 -25.37
N SER A 237 11.01 -9.22 -25.19
CA SER A 237 10.09 -9.91 -26.08
C SER A 237 8.75 -10.18 -25.40
N ARG A 238 8.77 -10.37 -24.08
CA ARG A 238 7.60 -10.71 -23.28
C ARG A 238 7.73 -10.35 -21.81
N ILE A 239 6.58 -10.25 -21.15
CA ILE A 239 6.44 -10.12 -19.70
C ILE A 239 5.76 -11.39 -19.19
N VAL A 240 6.31 -12.01 -18.15
CA VAL A 240 5.73 -13.22 -17.55
C VAL A 240 5.53 -13.04 -16.06
N VAL A 241 4.49 -13.67 -15.55
CA VAL A 241 4.24 -13.82 -14.12
C VAL A 241 4.61 -15.25 -13.74
N LYS A 242 5.49 -15.41 -12.76
CA LYS A 242 5.91 -16.70 -12.23
C LYS A 242 5.37 -16.88 -10.82
N ASN A 243 4.96 -18.09 -10.48
CA ASN A 243 4.76 -18.57 -9.11
C ASN A 243 5.84 -19.63 -8.84
N ASN A 244 6.77 -19.32 -7.95
CA ASN A 244 8.06 -19.99 -7.85
C ASN A 244 8.74 -20.00 -9.24
N ASN A 245 8.98 -21.18 -9.81
CA ASN A 245 9.59 -21.34 -11.13
C ASN A 245 8.58 -21.64 -12.25
N ARG A 246 7.28 -21.64 -11.96
CA ARG A 246 6.22 -21.93 -12.94
C ARG A 246 5.64 -20.64 -13.50
N ILE A 247 5.60 -20.52 -14.82
CA ILE A 247 4.89 -19.42 -15.49
C ILE A 247 3.38 -19.64 -15.33
N VAL A 248 2.69 -18.63 -14.78
CA VAL A 248 1.24 -18.64 -14.52
C VAL A 248 0.49 -17.63 -15.38
N SER A 249 1.16 -16.59 -15.88
CA SER A 249 0.66 -15.68 -16.91
C SER A 249 1.80 -15.18 -17.80
N ALA A 250 1.52 -14.87 -19.06
CA ALA A 250 2.52 -14.36 -20.00
C ALA A 250 1.89 -13.40 -21.01
N TYR A 251 2.65 -12.40 -21.43
CA TYR A 251 2.25 -11.37 -22.39
C TYR A 251 3.35 -11.16 -23.42
N ASN A 252 3.01 -11.34 -24.70
CA ASN A 252 3.93 -11.14 -25.82
C ASN A 252 3.92 -9.67 -26.23
N LEU A 253 5.04 -8.97 -26.06
CA LEU A 253 5.13 -7.54 -26.35
C LEU A 253 5.13 -7.25 -27.86
N GLN A 254 5.74 -8.13 -28.66
CA GLN A 254 5.80 -7.97 -30.12
C GLN A 254 4.42 -8.13 -30.79
N LYS A 255 3.61 -9.06 -30.27
CA LYS A 255 2.26 -9.34 -30.77
C LYS A 255 1.17 -8.56 -30.04
N ASN A 256 1.55 -7.84 -28.97
CA ASN A 256 0.64 -7.11 -28.10
C ASN A 256 -0.57 -7.94 -27.64
N GLN A 257 -0.30 -9.14 -27.10
CA GLN A 257 -1.35 -10.06 -26.69
C GLN A 257 -0.92 -10.98 -25.53
N ILE A 258 -1.89 -11.40 -24.73
CA ILE A 258 -1.72 -12.42 -23.69
C ILE A 258 -1.43 -13.77 -24.35
N GLU A 259 -0.42 -14.49 -23.85
CA GLU A 259 -0.07 -15.83 -24.33
C GLU A 259 -0.93 -16.89 -23.62
N SER A 260 -1.38 -17.90 -24.37
CA SER A 260 -2.03 -19.06 -23.77
C SER A 260 -0.98 -19.97 -23.14
N ILE A 261 -1.04 -20.12 -21.82
CA ILE A 261 -0.17 -21.05 -21.11
C ILE A 261 -0.85 -22.42 -21.14
N SER A 262 -0.34 -23.29 -22.00
CA SER A 262 -0.66 -24.70 -21.90
C SER A 262 0.02 -25.25 -20.66
N TYR A 263 -0.73 -25.39 -19.57
CA TYR A 263 -0.29 -26.26 -18.50
C TYR A 263 -0.18 -27.65 -19.11
N ASN A 264 1.04 -28.20 -19.17
CA ASN A 264 1.21 -29.63 -19.35
C ASN A 264 0.31 -30.29 -18.31
N LYS A 265 -0.86 -30.79 -18.72
CA LYS A 265 -1.69 -31.64 -17.88
C LYS A 265 -0.76 -32.73 -17.42
N VAL A 266 -0.41 -32.74 -16.14
CA VAL A 266 0.19 -33.91 -15.53
C VAL A 266 -0.86 -34.99 -15.74
N ASN A 267 -0.58 -35.91 -16.67
CA ASN A 267 -1.34 -37.15 -16.79
C ASN A 267 -1.11 -37.88 -15.48
N ILE A 268 -1.96 -37.62 -14.49
CA ILE A 268 -2.11 -38.49 -13.35
C ILE A 268 -2.72 -39.76 -13.95
N GLY A 269 -1.86 -40.71 -14.30
CA GLY A 269 -2.29 -42.04 -14.69
C GLY A 269 -3.05 -42.63 -13.50
N ILE A 270 -4.37 -42.54 -13.53
CA ILE A 270 -5.22 -43.29 -12.61
C ILE A 270 -4.93 -44.77 -12.92
N PRO A 271 -4.38 -45.55 -11.98
CA PRO A 271 -4.18 -46.97 -12.20
C PRO A 271 -5.56 -47.60 -12.46
N GLN A 272 -5.70 -48.33 -13.56
CA GLN A 272 -6.85 -49.20 -13.79
C GLN A 272 -6.83 -50.35 -12.79
N THR A 273 -7.35 -50.11 -11.59
CA THR A 273 -7.79 -51.20 -10.71
C THR A 273 -8.95 -50.69 -9.88
N PHE A 274 -10.17 -50.88 -10.39
CA PHE A 274 -11.33 -51.39 -9.64
C PHE A 274 -12.41 -51.73 -10.69
N SER A 275 -12.21 -52.82 -11.41
CA SER A 275 -13.32 -53.58 -11.97
C SER A 275 -13.82 -54.51 -10.87
N SER A 276 -14.92 -54.14 -10.23
CA SER A 276 -15.66 -54.99 -9.30
C SER A 276 -16.24 -56.19 -10.05
N SER A 277 -15.93 -57.39 -9.57
CA SER A 277 -16.76 -58.59 -9.77
C SER A 277 -17.93 -58.57 -8.81
#